data_AF-A0A293L8J4-F1
#
_entry.id   AF-A0A293L8J4-F1
#
_cell.length_a   1.000
_cell.length_b   1.000
_cell.length_c   1.000
_cell.angle_alpha   90.00
_cell.angle_beta   90.00
_cell.angle_gamma   90.00
#
_symmetry.space_group_name_H-M   'P 1'
#
loop_
_entity.id
_entity.type
_entity.pdbx_description
1 polymer ?
#
loop_
_entity_poly.entity_id
_entity_poly.type
_entity_poly.pdbx_seq_one_letter_code
_entity_poly.pdbx_strand_id
1 'polypeptide(L)'
;MDSNKDGLFCVKDYKKYLKNHNMDMTGAEERFKSMLNEEDIANGNAMSSDRFRALVYDYWVSQDPDCKGKYICGPFDSTPIEELESKNKKKPV
;
A
#
# COMPACT_ATOMS: atom_id res chain seq x y z
N MET A 1 7.84 0.89 -6.57
CA MET A 1 6.39 0.98 -6.81
C MET A 1 6.03 1.53 -8.18
N ASP A 2 6.99 1.88 -9.05
CA ASP A 2 6.74 2.17 -10.47
C ASP A 2 7.58 1.17 -11.27
N SER A 3 6.95 0.11 -11.80
CA SER A 3 7.67 -1.03 -12.38
C SER A 3 8.18 -0.77 -13.79
N ASN A 4 7.47 0.06 -14.55
CA ASN A 4 7.77 0.41 -15.93
C ASN A 4 8.54 1.74 -16.05
N LYS A 5 8.75 2.44 -14.92
CA LYS A 5 9.49 3.71 -14.83
C LYS A 5 8.83 4.82 -15.65
N ASP A 6 7.51 4.81 -15.74
CA ASP A 6 6.74 5.82 -16.48
C ASP A 6 6.31 7.01 -15.61
N GLY A 7 6.65 6.98 -14.31
CA GLY A 7 6.29 8.02 -13.34
C GLY A 7 4.85 7.92 -12.86
N LEU A 8 4.10 6.89 -13.28
CA LEU A 8 2.74 6.57 -12.87
C LEU A 8 2.73 5.31 -12.00
N PHE A 9 1.78 5.27 -11.10
CA PHE A 9 1.61 4.18 -10.15
C PHE A 9 0.20 3.65 -10.31
N CYS A 10 0.06 2.43 -10.85
CA CYS A 10 -1.23 1.81 -11.08
C CYS A 10 -1.48 0.66 -10.09
N VAL A 11 -2.70 0.10 -10.12
CA VAL A 11 -3.07 -1.04 -9.26
C VAL A 11 -2.15 -2.26 -9.45
N LYS A 12 -1.58 -2.46 -10.65
CA LYS A 12 -0.65 -3.57 -10.90
C LYS A 12 0.65 -3.38 -10.14
N ASP A 13 1.17 -2.17 -10.09
CA ASP A 13 2.38 -1.86 -9.33
C ASP A 13 2.15 -1.99 -7.83
N TYR A 14 0.98 -1.54 -7.36
CA TYR A 14 0.60 -1.71 -5.95
C TYR A 14 0.49 -3.19 -5.58
N LYS A 15 -0.21 -4.02 -6.36
CA LYS A 15 -0.29 -5.48 -6.14
C LYS A 15 1.10 -6.13 -6.14
N LYS A 16 1.99 -5.71 -7.05
CA LYS A 16 3.38 -6.20 -7.11
C LYS A 16 4.19 -5.80 -5.87
N TYR A 17 4.00 -4.58 -5.36
CA TYR A 17 4.61 -4.14 -4.12
C TYR A 17 4.17 -5.02 -2.94
N LEU A 18 2.85 -5.21 -2.74
CA LEU A 18 2.33 -6.06 -1.67
C LEU A 18 2.91 -7.48 -1.74
N LYS A 19 2.93 -8.07 -2.93
CA LYS A 19 3.51 -9.39 -3.16
C LYS A 19 5.00 -9.46 -2.80
N ASN A 20 5.78 -8.46 -3.21
CA ASN A 20 7.22 -8.43 -2.94
C ASN A 20 7.55 -8.28 -1.45
N HIS A 21 6.62 -7.75 -0.67
CA HIS A 21 6.77 -7.56 0.77
C HIS A 21 6.00 -8.60 1.60
N ASN A 22 5.49 -9.68 0.98
CA ASN A 22 4.69 -10.73 1.62
C ASN A 22 3.47 -10.19 2.39
N MET A 23 2.84 -9.13 1.89
CA MET A 23 1.65 -8.52 2.48
C MET A 23 0.35 -9.10 1.90
N ASP A 24 -0.74 -8.95 2.64
CA ASP A 24 -2.08 -9.34 2.16
C ASP A 24 -2.51 -8.55 0.91
N MET A 25 -2.84 -9.29 -0.14
CA MET A 25 -3.36 -8.72 -1.40
C MET A 25 -4.90 -8.72 -1.46
N THR A 26 -5.58 -9.30 -0.48
CA THR A 26 -7.05 -9.36 -0.42
C THR A 26 -7.62 -7.95 -0.39
N GLY A 27 -8.47 -7.58 -1.34
CA GLY A 27 -9.00 -6.21 -1.41
C GLY A 27 -7.98 -5.13 -1.82
N ALA A 28 -6.79 -5.50 -2.32
CA ALA A 28 -5.78 -4.52 -2.77
C ALA A 28 -6.31 -3.56 -3.83
N GLU A 29 -7.24 -4.00 -4.67
CA GLU A 29 -7.86 -3.14 -5.69
C GLU A 29 -8.79 -2.08 -5.09
N GLU A 30 -9.62 -2.46 -4.11
CA GLU A 30 -10.52 -1.53 -3.42
C GLU A 30 -9.72 -0.53 -2.59
N ARG A 31 -8.71 -1.01 -1.86
CA ARG A 31 -7.77 -0.17 -1.10
C ARG A 31 -7.01 0.79 -2.02
N PHE A 32 -6.61 0.35 -3.20
CA PHE A 32 -5.96 1.24 -4.17
C PHE A 32 -6.92 2.31 -4.69
N LYS A 33 -8.13 1.91 -5.11
CA LYS A 33 -9.17 2.84 -5.59
C LYS A 33 -9.56 3.86 -4.53
N SER A 34 -9.59 3.48 -3.25
CA SER A 34 -9.91 4.42 -2.18
C SER A 34 -8.85 5.50 -2.00
N MET A 35 -7.61 5.32 -2.48
CA MET A 35 -6.55 6.34 -2.44
C MET A 35 -6.59 7.30 -3.64
N LEU A 36 -7.32 6.98 -4.70
CA LEU A 36 -7.40 7.80 -5.91
C LEU A 36 -8.25 9.06 -5.69
N ASN A 37 -7.86 10.15 -6.33
CA ASN A 37 -8.70 11.34 -6.54
C ASN A 37 -9.27 11.36 -7.97
N GLU A 38 -10.04 12.39 -8.30
CA GLU A 38 -10.68 12.53 -9.62
C GLU A 38 -9.66 12.63 -10.78
N GLU A 39 -8.51 13.29 -10.55
CA GLU A 39 -7.45 13.41 -11.54
C GLU A 39 -6.78 12.06 -11.83
N ASP A 40 -6.49 11.28 -10.78
CA ASP A 40 -5.91 9.94 -10.90
C ASP A 40 -6.88 9.00 -11.64
N ILE A 41 -8.19 9.12 -11.39
CA ILE A 41 -9.25 8.36 -12.09
C ILE A 41 -9.31 8.76 -13.56
N ALA A 42 -9.31 10.06 -13.86
CA ALA A 42 -9.30 10.58 -15.22
C ALA A 42 -8.03 10.13 -15.99
N ASN A 43 -6.91 9.94 -15.29
CA ASN A 43 -5.66 9.42 -15.81
C ASN A 43 -5.59 7.87 -15.85
N GLY A 44 -6.73 7.21 -16.00
CA GLY A 44 -6.78 5.74 -16.17
C GLY A 44 -6.56 4.96 -14.87
N ASN A 45 -6.92 5.53 -13.72
CA ASN A 45 -6.68 4.98 -12.39
C ASN A 45 -5.19 4.80 -12.07
N ALA A 46 -4.39 5.81 -12.42
CA ALA A 46 -2.96 5.82 -12.17
C ALA A 46 -2.55 7.16 -11.55
N MET A 47 -1.91 7.10 -10.38
CA MET A 47 -1.44 8.29 -9.67
C MET A 47 -0.05 8.70 -10.15
N SER A 48 0.21 10.00 -10.19
CA SER A 48 1.55 10.52 -10.51
C SER A 48 2.54 10.32 -9.36
N SER A 49 3.82 10.49 -9.65
CA SER A 49 4.88 10.47 -8.62
C SER A 49 4.66 11.48 -7.49
N ASP A 50 4.16 12.68 -7.80
CA ASP A 50 3.90 13.70 -6.79
C ASP A 50 2.68 13.35 -5.94
N ARG A 51 1.64 12.78 -6.54
CA ARG A 51 0.48 12.24 -5.82
C ARG A 51 0.87 11.09 -4.89
N PHE A 52 1.70 10.18 -5.38
CA PHE A 52 2.24 9.10 -4.56
C PHE A 52 3.00 9.63 -3.34
N ARG A 53 3.91 10.59 -3.53
CA ARG A 53 4.66 11.22 -2.41
C ARG A 53 3.72 11.90 -1.42
N ALA A 54 2.70 12.61 -1.91
CA ALA A 54 1.72 13.26 -1.06
C ALA A 54 0.97 12.26 -0.17
N LEU A 55 0.58 11.10 -0.72
CA LEU A 55 -0.07 10.02 0.04
C LEU A 55 0.87 9.37 1.07
N VAL A 56 2.16 9.23 0.76
CA VAL A 56 3.16 8.77 1.73
C VAL A 56 3.31 9.75 2.89
N TYR A 57 3.33 11.05 2.61
CA TYR A 57 3.34 12.06 3.67
C TYR A 57 2.06 12.00 4.50
N ASP A 58 0.89 11.92 3.86
CA ASP A 58 -0.40 11.80 4.53
C ASP A 58 -0.42 10.58 5.48
N TYR A 59 0.04 9.42 5.02
CA TYR A 59 0.20 8.23 5.86
C TYR A 59 1.10 8.44 7.08
N TRP A 60 2.22 9.16 6.93
CA TRP A 60 3.17 9.36 8.01
C TRP A 60 2.65 10.35 9.05
N VAL A 61 2.16 11.51 8.61
CA VAL A 61 1.91 12.63 9.51
C VAL A 61 0.45 12.76 9.95
N SER A 62 -0.48 12.15 9.22
CA SER A 62 -1.90 12.30 9.52
C SER A 62 -2.27 11.61 10.84
N GLN A 63 -3.07 12.32 11.63
CA GLN A 63 -3.73 11.79 12.81
C GLN A 63 -5.14 11.28 12.48
N ASP A 64 -5.59 11.44 11.23
CA ASP A 64 -6.90 10.99 10.78
C ASP A 64 -6.85 9.47 10.52
N PRO A 65 -7.66 8.66 11.24
CA PRO A 65 -7.71 7.23 11.02
C PRO A 65 -8.22 6.86 9.62
N ASP A 66 -8.88 7.78 8.90
CA ASP A 66 -9.39 7.59 7.55
C ASP A 66 -8.66 8.45 6.51
N CYS A 67 -7.41 8.82 6.80
CA CYS A 67 -6.56 9.53 5.85
C CYS A 67 -6.47 8.81 4.50
N LYS A 68 -6.31 9.58 3.43
CA LYS A 68 -6.32 9.06 2.07
C LYS A 68 -5.11 8.16 1.83
N GLY A 69 -3.98 8.44 2.48
CA GLY A 69 -2.75 7.65 2.43
C GLY A 69 -2.77 6.34 3.22
N LYS A 70 -3.85 6.02 3.96
CA LYS A 70 -3.93 4.89 4.90
C LYS A 70 -3.38 3.56 4.41
N TYR A 71 -3.56 3.25 3.12
CA TYR A 71 -3.14 2.00 2.50
C TYR A 71 -1.91 2.11 1.61
N ILE A 72 -1.21 3.25 1.57
CA ILE A 72 -0.11 3.48 0.61
C ILE A 72 1.05 2.51 0.82
N CYS A 73 1.28 2.10 2.07
CA CYS A 73 2.31 1.14 2.46
C CYS A 73 1.79 -0.31 2.56
N GLY A 74 0.54 -0.56 2.17
CA GLY A 74 -0.14 -1.84 2.33
C GLY A 74 -1.23 -1.81 3.41
N PRO A 75 -1.98 -2.92 3.57
CA PRO A 75 -2.90 -3.06 4.69
C PRO A 75 -2.16 -3.01 6.01
N PHE A 76 -2.83 -2.52 7.06
CA PHE A 76 -2.41 -2.79 8.41
C PHE A 76 -2.60 -4.29 8.65
N ASP A 77 -1.53 -5.06 8.50
CA ASP A 77 -1.50 -6.42 9.00
C ASP A 77 -1.54 -6.33 10.53
N SER A 78 -2.74 -6.34 11.10
CA SER A 78 -2.94 -6.76 12.48
C SER A 78 -2.72 -8.26 12.55
N THR A 79 -1.52 -8.73 12.15
CA THR A 79 -1.11 -10.08 12.47
C THR A 79 -1.04 -10.12 14.00
N PRO A 80 -1.85 -10.96 14.67
CA PRO A 80 -1.84 -11.04 16.13
C PRO A 80 -0.42 -11.29 16.63
N ILE A 81 -0.07 -10.68 17.76
CA ILE A 81 1.30 -10.78 18.29
C ILE A 81 1.70 -12.24 18.51
N GLU A 82 0.75 -13.12 18.85
CA GLU A 82 1.01 -14.55 19.02
C GLU A 82 1.45 -15.22 17.70
N GLU A 83 0.88 -14.82 16.56
CA GLU A 83 1.29 -15.33 15.24
C GLU A 83 2.67 -14.80 14.84
N LEU A 84 3.00 -13.57 15.19
CA LEU A 84 4.33 -12.99 14.99
C LEU A 84 5.39 -13.70 15.83
N GLU A 85 5.09 -14.01 17.09
CA GLU A 85 5.97 -14.75 18.00
C GLU A 85 6.21 -16.19 17.53
N SER A 86 5.19 -16.84 16.96
CA SER A 86 5.29 -18.21 16.44
C SER A 86 6.32 -18.34 15.30
N LYS A 87 6.46 -17.28 14.47
CA LYS A 87 7.41 -17.21 13.35
C LYS A 87 8.86 -16.94 13.81
N ASN A 88 9.05 -16.45 15.03
CA ASN A 88 10.37 -16.14 15.60
C ASN A 88 10.98 -17.29 16.42
N LYS A 89 10.25 -18.38 16.66
CA LYS A 89 10.82 -19.58 17.29
C LYS A 89 11.73 -20.30 16.29
N LYS A 90 13.00 -19.86 16.22
CA LYS A 90 14.08 -20.63 15.63
C LYS A 90 14.03 -22.05 16.20
N LYS A 91 13.97 -23.06 15.32
CA LYS A 91 14.09 -24.47 15.74
C LYS A 91 15.36 -24.59 16.61
N PRO A 92 15.29 -25.24 17.78
CA PRO A 92 16.50 -25.57 18.51
C PRO A 92 17.36 -26.43 17.58
N VAL A 93 18.64 -26.07 17.46
CA VAL A 93 19.66 -26.87 16.79
C VAL A 93 19.87 -28.17 17.56
#